data_AF-A0A9C9GBA2-F1
#
_entry.id   AF-A0A9C9GBA2-F1
#
_cell.length_a   1.000
_cell.length_b   1.000
_cell.length_c   1.000
_cell.angle_alpha   90.00
_cell.angle_beta   90.00
_cell.angle_gamma   90.00
#
_symmetry.space_group_name_H-M   'P 1'
#
loop_
_entity.id
_entity.type
_entity.pdbx_description
1 polymer ?
#
loop_
_entity_poly.entity_id
_entity_poly.type
_entity_poly.pdbx_seq_one_letter_code
_entity_poly.pdbx_strand_id
1 'polypeptide(L)'
;DVSGRRKTQSHGHLILVNPEITEWEGFALGREGCLSVPDYTGNVVRAERIQLHALDREGSECAFAMEGYEARAVQHEMDHLDGLLFLDRLVSRRQDLFQRKVYKGQGNSD
;
A
#
# COMPACT_ATOMS: atom_id res chain seq x y z
N ASP A 1 -17.04 5.87 -4.50
CA ASP A 1 -16.92 7.34 -4.43
C ASP A 1 -15.94 7.68 -3.31
N VAL A 2 -14.82 8.32 -3.64
CA VAL A 2 -13.77 8.72 -2.67
C VAL A 2 -13.76 10.23 -2.42
N SER A 3 -14.76 10.95 -2.95
CA SER A 3 -14.88 12.41 -2.89
C SER A 3 -14.96 13.00 -1.48
N GLY A 4 -15.37 12.21 -0.47
CA GLY A 4 -15.48 12.64 0.92
C GLY A 4 -14.23 12.43 1.79
N ARG A 5 -13.13 11.85 1.26
CA ARG A 5 -11.92 11.63 2.06
C ARG A 5 -11.10 12.93 2.14
N ARG A 6 -10.62 13.25 3.35
CA ARG A 6 -9.68 14.37 3.59
C ARG A 6 -8.56 14.27 2.56
N LYS A 7 -8.31 15.34 1.79
CA LYS A 7 -7.18 15.40 0.85
C LYS A 7 -5.91 15.42 1.66
N THR A 8 -5.34 14.24 1.89
CA THR A 8 -4.02 14.09 2.45
C THR A 8 -3.01 14.51 1.40
N GLN A 9 -1.98 15.25 1.81
CA GLN A 9 -0.86 15.58 0.93
C GLN A 9 -0.19 14.28 0.47
N SER A 10 0.13 14.18 -0.81
CA SER A 10 0.88 13.08 -1.40
C SER A 10 2.00 13.66 -2.24
N HIS A 11 3.12 12.96 -2.28
CA HIS A 11 4.33 13.34 -2.99
C HIS A 11 4.27 13.02 -4.50
N GLY A 12 3.20 12.37 -4.96
CA GLY A 12 3.03 12.04 -6.37
C GLY A 12 3.88 10.85 -6.79
N HIS A 13 4.61 10.98 -7.91
CA HIS A 13 5.47 9.92 -8.42
C HIS A 13 6.79 9.88 -7.66
N LEU A 14 7.03 8.78 -6.95
CA LEU A 14 8.23 8.55 -6.14
C LEU A 14 9.09 7.45 -6.75
N ILE A 15 10.41 7.65 -6.73
CA ILE A 15 11.39 6.60 -6.97
C ILE A 15 12.17 6.45 -5.67
N LEU A 16 12.02 5.30 -5.03
CA LEU A 16 12.65 5.00 -3.75
C LEU A 16 13.59 3.82 -3.94
N VAL A 17 14.90 4.07 -3.84
CA VAL A 17 15.94 3.06 -3.86
C VAL A 17 16.42 2.84 -2.43
N ASN A 18 16.51 1.58 -1.99
CA ASN A 18 16.85 1.21 -0.61
C ASN A 18 16.04 1.98 0.45
N PRO A 19 14.69 1.99 0.38
CA PRO A 19 13.90 2.68 1.38
C PRO A 19 14.02 2.02 2.76
N GLU A 20 14.13 2.83 3.80
CA GLU A 20 14.16 2.42 5.20
C GLU A 20 13.20 3.29 6.02
N ILE A 21 12.24 2.67 6.72
CA ILE A 21 11.34 3.37 7.63
C ILE A 21 12.11 3.68 8.92
N THR A 22 12.26 4.96 9.23
CA THR A 22 12.97 5.45 10.42
C THR A 22 12.03 5.66 11.60
N GLU A 23 10.76 5.99 11.35
CA GLU A 23 9.73 6.15 12.38
C GLU A 23 8.36 5.69 11.89
N TRP A 24 7.51 5.23 12.81
CA TRP A 24 6.12 4.91 12.54
C TRP A 24 5.21 5.28 13.72
N GLU A 25 4.00 5.73 13.42
CA GLU A 25 3.00 6.13 14.41
C GLU A 25 1.59 5.67 13.99
N GLY A 26 0.80 5.25 14.97
CA GLY A 26 -0.58 4.83 14.78
C GLY A 26 -0.70 3.51 14.03
N PHE A 27 -1.87 2.91 14.06
CA PHE A 27 -2.15 1.67 13.31
C PHE A 27 -3.58 1.67 12.85
N ALA A 28 -3.79 1.45 11.55
CA ALA A 28 -5.12 1.34 10.97
C ALA A 28 -5.27 0.01 10.23
N LEU A 29 -6.44 -0.60 10.39
CA LEU A 29 -6.89 -1.68 9.53
C LEU A 29 -7.34 -1.08 8.19
N GLY A 30 -6.88 -1.65 7.08
CA GLY A 30 -7.25 -1.19 5.74
C GLY A 30 -7.27 -2.32 4.74
N ARG A 31 -8.08 -2.15 3.68
CA ARG A 31 -8.18 -3.11 2.58
C ARG A 31 -7.05 -2.89 1.57
N GLU A 32 -6.26 -3.93 1.33
CA GLU A 32 -5.21 -3.97 0.32
C GLU A 32 -5.56 -4.97 -0.79
N GLY A 33 -4.97 -4.73 -1.96
CA GLY A 33 -4.83 -5.70 -3.04
C GLY A 33 -3.43 -5.54 -3.62
N CYS A 34 -2.98 -6.51 -4.41
CA CYS A 34 -1.65 -6.51 -5.01
C CYS A 34 -1.76 -6.98 -6.47
N LEU A 35 -0.98 -6.37 -7.38
CA LEU A 35 -0.95 -6.82 -8.77
C LEU A 35 -0.39 -8.23 -8.92
N SER A 36 0.50 -8.65 -8.03
CA SER A 36 1.04 -10.01 -7.95
C SER A 36 0.02 -11.04 -7.44
N VAL A 37 -1.10 -10.59 -6.86
CA VAL A 37 -2.18 -11.45 -6.35
C VAL A 37 -3.54 -10.88 -6.83
N PRO A 38 -3.83 -10.95 -8.14
CA PRO A 38 -4.91 -10.19 -8.75
C PRO A 38 -6.31 -10.60 -8.30
N ASP A 39 -6.46 -11.85 -7.87
CA ASP A 39 -7.75 -12.45 -7.53
C ASP A 39 -8.21 -12.16 -6.10
N TYR A 40 -7.36 -11.54 -5.28
CA TYR A 40 -7.63 -11.37 -3.86
C TYR A 40 -7.39 -9.95 -3.36
N THR A 41 -8.13 -9.62 -2.32
CA THR A 41 -7.91 -8.45 -1.48
C THR A 41 -7.94 -8.88 -0.03
N GLY A 42 -7.31 -8.14 0.86
CA GLY A 42 -7.36 -8.48 2.28
C GLY A 42 -7.23 -7.30 3.23
N ASN A 43 -7.70 -7.50 4.46
CA ASN A 43 -7.55 -6.48 5.51
C ASN A 43 -6.17 -6.65 6.17
N VAL A 44 -5.37 -5.58 6.15
CA VAL A 44 -4.02 -5.56 6.73
C VAL A 44 -3.89 -4.35 7.65
N VAL A 45 -3.22 -4.55 8.79
CA VAL A 45 -2.86 -3.46 9.69
C VAL A 45 -1.55 -2.84 9.21
N ARG A 46 -1.54 -1.51 9.08
CA ARG A 46 -0.36 -0.72 8.70
C ARG A 46 -0.22 0.47 9.63
N ALA A 47 0.99 1.01 9.73
CA ALA A 47 1.19 2.29 10.39
C ALA A 47 0.40 3.38 9.65
N GLU A 48 -0.24 4.28 10.39
CA GLU A 48 -1.01 5.39 9.81
C GLU A 48 -0.10 6.51 9.31
N ARG A 49 1.05 6.70 9.97
CA ARG A 49 2.10 7.63 9.61
C ARG A 49 3.45 6.94 9.65
N ILE A 50 4.32 7.28 8.71
CA ILE A 50 5.70 6.81 8.65
C ILE A 50 6.64 7.96 8.30
N GLN A 51 7.87 7.89 8.78
CA GLN A 51 9.01 8.60 8.21
C GLN A 51 9.94 7.58 7.58
N LEU A 52 10.51 7.91 6.42
CA LEU A 52 11.47 7.03 5.75
C LEU A 52 12.59 7.81 5.08
N HIS A 53 13.75 7.16 4.97
CA HIS A 53 14.86 7.56 4.12
C HIS A 53 14.93 6.65 2.90
N ALA A 54 15.41 7.18 1.77
CA ALA A 54 15.70 6.44 0.56
C ALA A 54 16.77 7.17 -0.25
N LEU A 55 17.21 6.54 -1.34
CA LEU A 55 17.93 7.20 -2.42
C LEU A 55 16.98 7.44 -3.60
N ASP A 56 17.17 8.54 -4.32
CA ASP A 56 16.53 8.75 -5.60
C ASP A 56 17.23 7.94 -6.72
N ARG A 57 16.73 8.08 -7.96
CA ARG A 57 17.30 7.38 -9.12
C ARG A 57 18.72 7.84 -9.48
N GLU A 58 19.14 9.01 -9.02
CA GLU A 58 20.48 9.56 -9.16
C GLU A 58 21.42 9.15 -8.01
N GLY A 59 20.88 8.49 -6.96
CA GLY A 59 21.62 8.07 -5.77
C GLY A 59 21.70 9.13 -4.67
N SER A 60 20.91 10.20 -4.76
CA SER A 60 20.87 11.26 -3.75
C SER A 60 19.94 10.88 -2.60
N GLU A 61 20.34 11.20 -1.37
CA GLU A 61 19.52 10.95 -0.18
C GLU A 61 18.24 11.80 -0.19
N CYS A 62 17.12 11.15 0.11
CA CYS A 62 15.83 11.79 0.29
C CYS A 62 15.12 11.26 1.55
N ALA A 63 14.32 12.11 2.16
CA ALA A 63 13.54 11.80 3.34
C ALA A 63 12.08 12.22 3.12
N PHE A 64 11.15 11.39 3.56
CA PHE A 64 9.72 11.62 3.39
C PHE A 64 8.95 11.34 4.67
N ALA A 65 7.97 12.19 4.97
CA ALA A 65 6.96 11.95 5.99
C ALA A 65 5.63 11.68 5.29
N MET A 66 5.07 10.49 5.46
CA MET A 66 3.87 10.04 4.75
C MET A 66 2.77 9.68 5.73
N GLU A 67 1.53 9.93 5.35
CA GLU A 67 0.36 9.51 6.14
C GLU A 67 -0.78 8.97 5.28
N GLY A 68 -1.67 8.19 5.91
CA GLY A 68 -2.87 7.68 5.28
C GLY A 68 -2.58 6.67 4.16
N TYR A 69 -3.11 6.93 2.96
CA TYR A 69 -3.02 5.97 1.85
C TYR A 69 -1.60 5.82 1.31
N GLU A 70 -0.84 6.91 1.20
CA GLU A 70 0.54 6.87 0.71
C GLU A 70 1.45 6.08 1.65
N ALA A 71 1.35 6.31 2.96
CA ALA A 71 2.07 5.53 3.97
C ALA A 71 1.77 4.02 3.86
N ARG A 72 0.50 3.65 3.64
CA ARG A 72 0.10 2.26 3.43
C ARG A 72 0.68 1.67 2.14
N ALA A 73 0.61 2.41 1.04
CA ALA A 73 1.13 1.97 -0.24
C ALA A 73 2.64 1.72 -0.16
N VAL A 74 3.40 2.64 0.44
CA VAL A 74 4.86 2.45 0.57
C VAL A 74 5.20 1.28 1.49
N GLN A 75 4.52 1.11 2.62
CA GLN A 75 4.69 -0.10 3.45
C GLN A 75 4.39 -1.40 2.68
N HIS A 76 3.42 -1.39 1.75
CA HIS A 76 3.11 -2.54 0.90
C HIS A 76 4.23 -2.82 -0.12
N GLU A 77 4.73 -1.80 -0.81
CA GLU A 77 5.80 -1.99 -1.79
C GLU A 77 7.13 -2.34 -1.11
N MET A 78 7.38 -1.85 0.10
CA MET A 78 8.55 -2.26 0.90
C MET A 78 8.50 -3.72 1.32
N ASP A 79 7.32 -4.26 1.67
CA ASP A 79 7.16 -5.70 1.94
C ASP A 79 7.65 -6.55 0.75
N HIS A 80 7.44 -6.09 -0.50
CA HIS A 80 7.93 -6.80 -1.67
C HIS A 80 9.46 -6.86 -1.77
N LEU A 81 10.17 -5.86 -1.24
CA LEU A 81 11.64 -5.89 -1.17
C LEU A 81 12.13 -6.98 -0.21
N ASP A 82 11.34 -7.28 0.82
CA ASP A 82 11.58 -8.37 1.77
C ASP A 82 11.02 -9.72 1.31
N GLY A 83 10.46 -9.79 0.09
CA GLY A 83 9.84 -10.99 -0.46
C GLY A 83 8.49 -11.36 0.18
N LEU A 84 7.85 -10.41 0.86
CA LEU A 84 6.56 -10.57 1.52
C LEU A 84 5.41 -10.08 0.61
N LEU A 85 4.25 -10.70 0.77
CA LEU A 85 2.98 -10.26 0.19
C LEU A 85 2.05 -9.78 1.30
N PHE A 86 1.02 -9.00 0.94
CA PHE A 86 -0.01 -8.61 1.91
C PHE A 86 -0.72 -9.82 2.55
N LEU A 87 -0.70 -10.98 1.88
CA LEU A 87 -1.23 -12.25 2.40
C LEU A 87 -0.51 -12.70 3.68
N ASP A 88 0.78 -12.39 3.80
CA ASP A 88 1.63 -12.74 4.95
C ASP A 88 1.36 -11.82 6.15
N ARG A 89 0.74 -10.66 5.90
CA ARG A 89 0.36 -9.67 6.92
C ARG A 89 -1.07 -9.83 7.44
N LEU A 90 -1.82 -10.82 6.96
CA LEU A 90 -3.20 -11.07 7.42
C LEU A 90 -3.21 -11.66 8.83
N VAL A 91 -4.03 -11.08 9.72
CA VAL A 91 -4.23 -11.63 11.06
C VAL A 91 -4.99 -12.96 10.99
N SER A 92 -6.01 -13.03 10.15
CA SER A 92 -6.77 -14.27 9.93
C SER A 92 -7.13 -14.44 8.47
N ARG A 93 -6.51 -15.41 7.78
CA ARG A 93 -6.83 -15.71 6.37
C ARG A 93 -8.31 -16.04 6.14
N ARG A 94 -9.02 -16.55 7.16
CA ARG A 94 -10.45 -16.86 7.05
C ARG A 94 -11.33 -15.61 7.11
N GLN A 95 -10.94 -14.61 7.88
CA GLN A 95 -11.74 -13.42 8.13
C GLN A 95 -11.30 -12.22 7.28
N ASP A 96 -10.02 -12.16 6.94
CA ASP A 96 -9.38 -11.00 6.33
C ASP A 96 -9.02 -11.19 4.87
N LEU A 97 -9.26 -12.36 4.26
CA LEU A 97 -9.03 -12.61 2.84
C LEU A 97 -10.35 -12.66 2.08
N PHE A 98 -10.40 -11.96 0.94
CA PHE A 98 -11.61 -11.82 0.15
C PHE A 98 -11.29 -11.97 -1.33
N GLN A 99 -12.06 -12.78 -2.05
CA GLN A 99 -11.97 -12.85 -3.51
C GLN A 99 -12.41 -11.52 -4.13
N ARG A 100 -11.63 -11.03 -5.09
CA ARG A 100 -11.94 -9.82 -5.84
C ARG A 100 -13.15 -10.11 -6.72
N LYS A 101 -14.23 -9.33 -6.53
CA LYS A 101 -15.39 -9.42 -7.43
C LYS A 101 -15.01 -8.83 -8.78
N VAL A 102 -14.91 -9.67 -9.80
CA VAL A 102 -14.83 -9.20 -11.19
C VAL A 102 -16.25 -8.76 -11.57
N TYR A 103 -16.48 -7.46 -11.59
CA TYR A 103 -17.68 -6.92 -12.23
C TYR A 103 -17.49 -7.14 -13.73
N LYS A 104 -18.08 -8.22 -14.27
CA LYS A 104 -18.24 -8.34 -15.72
C LYS A 104 -18.99 -7.10 -16.17
N GLY A 105 -18.34 -6.22 -16.92
CA GLY A 105 -19.03 -5.17 -17.63
C GLY A 105 -20.13 -5.82 -18.47
N GLN A 106 -21.36 -5.34 -18.35
CA GLN A 106 -22.37 -5.64 -19.35
C GLN A 106 -21.82 -5.26 -20.74
N GLY A 107 -21.83 -6.26 -21.63
CA GLY A 107 -21.82 -6.22 -23.10
C GLY A 107 -21.17 -5.06 -23.85
N ASN A 108 -20.30 -5.40 -24.80
CA ASN A 108 -20.72 -5.24 -26.19
C ASN A 108 -20.11 -6.35 -27.04
N SER A 109 -20.98 -7.21 -27.58
CA SER A 109 -20.73 -7.99 -28.78
C SER A 109 -20.91 -7.05 -29.97
N ASP A 110 -19.86 -6.92 -30.79
CA ASP A 110 -19.97 -6.72 -32.23
C ASP A 110 -18.77 -7.44 -32.88
#